data_AF-A0A1H7KFF7-F1
#
_entry.id   AF-A0A1H7KFF7-F1
#
_cell.length_a   1.000
_cell.length_b   1.000
_cell.length_c   1.000
_cell.angle_alpha   90.00
_cell.angle_beta   90.00
_cell.angle_gamma   90.00
#
_symmetry.space_group_name_H-M   'P 1'
#
loop_
_entity.id
_entity.type
_entity.pdbx_description
1 polymer ?
#
loop_
_entity_poly.entity_id
_entity_poly.type
_entity_poly.pdbx_seq_one_letter_code
_entity_poly.pdbx_strand_id
1 'polypeptide(L)'
;MQTSFSPTKPRPLSWVELGKSARAPFAVRSASEQTLGYAAAGYPRSGIRALERQRGTISLSGAHPSHATTHHHRQLCPLRGRNKTILNHNGQASRRAVWVLKSMLELRHIGKAYANGRQVLTDLSYTFAAGEYVAIMGESGVGKSTLLNLIAGLDAPDTGEILIDGIAIASLDDDAATRLRRKEFGFVFQAFHILPHLTLSQNIALPLLLNSVPVERAMERTEQMLDAVGLHGRGDHFSRQLSGGELQRVAIARALVHRPNLILADEPTGNLDPDTAQDILRLMRAEIKANGASGIMVTHSHAAAATADRVLVLAKDGLHPVASEDQADSYRTAQGTG
;
A
#
# COMPACT_ATOMS: atom_id res chain seq x y z
N MET A 1 -40.32 -18.01 43.64
CA MET A 1 -38.98 -18.39 43.16
C MET A 1 -38.80 -17.85 41.76
N GLN A 2 -38.12 -16.71 41.60
CA GLN A 2 -37.68 -16.17 40.32
C GLN A 2 -36.16 -15.99 40.42
N THR A 3 -35.40 -16.66 39.55
CA THR A 3 -33.95 -16.49 39.45
C THR A 3 -33.65 -15.59 38.25
N SER A 4 -33.06 -14.43 38.53
CA SER A 4 -32.51 -13.49 37.56
C SER A 4 -31.16 -14.00 37.05
N PHE A 5 -30.96 -13.96 35.73
CA PHE A 5 -29.67 -14.20 35.09
C PHE A 5 -29.21 -12.88 34.47
N SER A 6 -28.10 -12.33 34.98
CA SER A 6 -27.43 -11.15 34.43
C SER A 6 -26.26 -11.60 33.55
N PRO A 7 -26.10 -11.11 32.30
CA PRO A 7 -24.95 -11.44 31.48
C PRO A 7 -23.75 -10.57 31.89
N THR A 8 -22.69 -11.20 32.37
CA THR A 8 -21.40 -10.57 32.65
C THR A 8 -20.71 -10.15 31.35
N LYS A 9 -20.29 -8.87 31.26
CA LYS A 9 -19.43 -8.38 30.18
C LYS A 9 -18.06 -9.10 30.24
N PRO A 10 -17.49 -9.58 29.12
CA PRO A 10 -16.14 -10.11 29.12
C PRO A 10 -15.12 -8.98 29.34
N ARG A 11 -14.11 -9.25 30.18
CA ARG A 11 -12.99 -8.32 30.41
C ARG A 11 -12.12 -8.23 29.14
N PRO A 12 -11.60 -7.05 28.78
CA PRO A 12 -10.60 -6.93 27.72
C PRO A 12 -9.30 -7.61 28.17
N LEU A 13 -8.72 -8.43 27.28
CA LEU A 13 -7.41 -9.05 27.50
C LEU A 13 -6.33 -7.98 27.46
N SER A 14 -5.39 -8.04 28.39
CA SER A 14 -4.28 -7.09 28.46
C SER A 14 -3.20 -7.44 27.44
N TRP A 15 -2.55 -6.43 26.83
CA TRP A 15 -1.47 -6.63 25.84
C TRP A 15 -0.28 -7.45 26.37
N VAL A 16 -0.06 -7.48 27.69
CA VAL A 16 0.96 -8.32 28.35
C VAL A 16 0.63 -9.82 28.21
N GLU A 17 -0.65 -10.19 28.14
CA GLU A 17 -1.08 -11.58 27.96
C GLU A 17 -1.01 -12.03 26.49
N LEU A 18 -1.15 -11.12 25.53
CA LEU A 18 -0.89 -11.42 24.11
C LEU A 18 0.61 -11.57 23.82
N GLY A 19 1.47 -10.81 24.53
CA GLY A 19 2.92 -10.97 24.46
C GLY A 19 3.46 -12.22 25.18
N LYS A 20 2.79 -12.69 26.24
CA LYS A 20 3.20 -13.89 27.01
C LYS A 20 2.50 -15.19 26.60
N SER A 21 1.34 -15.13 25.95
CA SER A 21 0.57 -16.32 25.51
C SER A 21 0.83 -16.78 24.07
N ALA A 22 1.94 -16.35 23.45
CA ALA A 22 2.43 -16.88 22.17
C ALA A 22 2.84 -18.39 22.20
N ARG A 23 2.31 -19.18 23.15
CA ARG A 23 2.50 -20.63 23.30
C ARG A 23 1.21 -21.46 23.32
N ALA A 24 0.01 -20.88 23.17
CA ALA A 24 -1.24 -21.67 23.05
C ALA A 24 -1.76 -21.70 21.59
N PRO A 25 -2.31 -22.82 21.10
CA PRO A 25 -2.63 -23.01 19.69
C PRO A 25 -3.88 -22.22 19.28
N PHE A 26 -3.71 -21.20 18.43
CA PHE A 26 -4.81 -20.45 17.84
C PHE A 26 -5.36 -21.25 16.63
N ALA A 27 -6.44 -21.99 16.86
CA ALA A 27 -7.11 -22.76 15.82
C ALA A 27 -8.04 -21.85 14.99
N VAL A 28 -7.54 -21.35 13.86
CA VAL A 28 -8.37 -20.70 12.83
C VAL A 28 -9.05 -21.80 12.01
N ARG A 29 -10.28 -22.18 12.37
CA ARG A 29 -11.17 -22.97 11.52
C ARG A 29 -12.44 -22.16 11.29
N SER A 30 -12.55 -21.51 10.12
CA SER A 30 -13.81 -21.15 9.40
C SER A 30 -13.79 -19.85 8.57
N ALA A 31 -12.64 -19.27 8.23
CA ALA A 31 -12.58 -18.22 7.20
C ALA A 31 -12.20 -18.85 5.84
N SER A 32 -12.96 -18.58 4.79
CA SER A 32 -12.69 -19.08 3.43
C SER A 32 -11.29 -18.63 2.97
N GLU A 33 -10.55 -19.54 2.34
CA GLU A 33 -9.16 -19.33 1.92
C GLU A 33 -8.98 -18.13 0.98
N GLN A 34 -10.05 -17.68 0.30
CA GLN A 34 -10.03 -16.51 -0.57
C GLN A 34 -10.00 -15.19 0.23
N THR A 35 -10.79 -15.01 1.29
CA THR A 35 -10.84 -13.72 2.02
C THR A 35 -9.54 -13.46 2.81
N LEU A 36 -8.97 -14.51 3.42
CA LEU A 36 -7.65 -14.45 4.03
C LEU A 36 -6.56 -14.33 2.96
N GLY A 37 -6.69 -15.04 1.84
CA GLY A 37 -5.76 -14.97 0.72
C GLY A 37 -5.71 -13.61 0.04
N TYR A 38 -6.79 -12.82 0.03
CA TYR A 38 -6.90 -11.50 -0.60
C TYR A 38 -6.60 -10.32 0.34
N ALA A 39 -7.05 -10.38 1.60
CA ALA A 39 -6.58 -9.45 2.64
C ALA A 39 -5.09 -9.68 2.99
N ALA A 40 -4.62 -10.91 2.81
CA ALA A 40 -3.20 -11.29 2.82
C ALA A 40 -2.62 -11.45 1.39
N ALA A 41 -3.30 -11.02 0.31
CA ALA A 41 -2.72 -11.07 -1.05
C ALA A 41 -1.68 -9.97 -1.24
N GLY A 42 -1.75 -8.90 -0.43
CA GLY A 42 -0.61 -7.99 -0.25
C GLY A 42 0.51 -8.56 0.65
N TYR A 43 0.29 -9.71 1.30
CA TYR A 43 1.12 -10.24 2.41
C TYR A 43 1.03 -11.77 2.54
N PRO A 44 1.69 -12.58 1.70
CA PRO A 44 1.35 -14.00 1.58
C PRO A 44 1.78 -14.92 2.74
N ARG A 45 1.28 -16.15 2.59
CA ARG A 45 1.16 -17.30 3.52
C ARG A 45 2.42 -17.75 4.27
N SER A 46 3.65 -17.36 3.90
CA SER A 46 4.90 -17.92 4.47
C SER A 46 5.29 -17.35 5.84
N GLY A 47 4.80 -16.16 6.21
CA GLY A 47 5.06 -15.53 7.51
C GLY A 47 4.49 -16.27 8.72
N ILE A 48 3.48 -17.11 8.53
CA ILE A 48 2.84 -17.87 9.62
C ILE A 48 3.65 -19.13 9.99
N ARG A 49 4.45 -19.69 9.08
CA ARG A 49 5.29 -20.89 9.33
C ARG A 49 6.69 -20.57 9.88
N ALA A 50 7.20 -19.36 9.70
CA ALA A 50 8.49 -18.94 10.26
C ALA A 50 8.45 -18.82 11.80
N LEU A 51 7.26 -18.61 12.37
CA LEU A 51 7.04 -18.62 13.82
C LEU A 51 7.13 -20.03 14.44
N GLU A 52 7.06 -21.09 13.63
CA GLU A 52 7.07 -22.48 14.11
C GLU A 52 8.47 -23.10 14.21
N ARG A 53 9.48 -22.61 13.47
CA ARG A 53 10.81 -23.25 13.39
C ARG A 53 11.86 -22.75 14.38
N GLN A 54 11.68 -21.62 15.05
CA GLN A 54 12.65 -21.09 16.04
C GLN A 54 12.39 -21.54 17.50
N ARG A 55 11.75 -22.69 17.71
CA ARG A 55 11.26 -23.15 19.04
C ARG A 55 12.25 -23.92 19.93
N GLY A 56 13.54 -23.97 19.63
CA GLY A 56 14.56 -24.47 20.57
C GLY A 56 15.87 -23.78 20.23
N THR A 57 16.58 -23.10 21.13
CA THR A 57 16.83 -23.35 22.54
C THR A 57 17.48 -22.08 23.08
N ILE A 58 16.86 -21.38 24.03
CA ILE A 58 17.58 -20.42 24.89
C ILE A 58 16.95 -20.51 26.29
N SER A 59 17.70 -21.11 27.21
CA SER A 59 17.46 -21.04 28.66
C SER A 59 18.19 -19.81 29.19
N LEU A 60 17.49 -18.92 29.88
CA LEU A 60 18.09 -17.78 30.57
C LEU A 60 18.12 -18.06 32.07
N SER A 61 19.32 -18.36 32.58
CA SER A 61 19.68 -18.23 33.99
C SER A 61 20.46 -16.93 34.13
N GLY A 62 20.02 -16.07 35.05
CA GLY A 62 20.55 -14.73 35.24
C GLY A 62 21.76 -14.66 36.17
N ALA A 63 22.59 -13.64 35.95
CA ALA A 63 23.45 -13.01 36.96
C ALA A 63 23.96 -11.65 36.45
N HIS A 64 23.76 -10.60 37.25
CA HIS A 64 24.69 -9.45 37.34
C HIS A 64 25.78 -9.82 38.39
N PRO A 65 26.95 -9.13 38.53
CA PRO A 65 27.29 -7.76 38.08
C PRO A 65 28.77 -7.54 37.59
N SER A 66 29.07 -6.27 37.25
CA SER A 66 30.31 -5.50 37.56
C SER A 66 31.51 -5.39 36.57
N HIS A 67 31.94 -4.12 36.43
CA HIS A 67 33.25 -3.51 36.13
C HIS A 67 34.03 -3.73 34.81
N ALA A 68 34.22 -2.58 34.13
CA ALA A 68 35.45 -2.00 33.53
C ALA A 68 36.29 -2.78 32.49
N THR A 69 36.48 -2.21 31.30
CA THR A 69 37.71 -1.46 30.89
C THR A 69 37.69 -1.03 29.41
N THR A 70 38.48 0.00 29.16
CA THR A 70 38.76 0.84 27.98
C THR A 70 39.20 0.08 26.72
N HIS A 71 38.78 0.53 25.52
CA HIS A 71 39.63 0.52 24.32
C HIS A 71 39.22 1.59 23.29
N HIS A 72 40.23 2.24 22.73
CA HIS A 72 40.23 3.36 21.78
C HIS A 72 40.09 2.95 20.30
N HIS A 73 39.76 3.96 19.48
CA HIS A 73 39.92 4.09 18.01
C HIS A 73 38.97 3.23 17.14
N ARG A 74 38.31 3.73 16.10
CA ARG A 74 38.67 4.77 15.11
C ARG A 74 37.40 5.21 14.35
N GLN A 75 37.22 6.52 14.17
CA GLN A 75 36.25 7.10 13.22
C GLN A 75 36.64 6.78 11.77
N LEU A 76 35.67 6.41 10.94
CA LEU A 76 35.76 6.56 9.49
C LEU A 76 34.45 7.17 8.95
N CYS A 77 34.63 8.31 8.27
CA CYS A 77 33.65 9.15 7.61
C CYS A 77 32.96 8.47 6.40
N PRO A 78 31.79 8.99 5.95
CA PRO A 78 30.99 8.38 4.90
C PRO A 78 31.51 8.70 3.49
N LEU A 79 31.26 7.76 2.57
CA LEU A 79 31.62 7.78 1.17
C LEU A 79 30.90 8.92 0.43
N ARG A 80 31.69 9.92 -0.01
CA ARG A 80 31.31 10.93 -1.01
C ARG A 80 31.12 10.28 -2.38
N GLY A 81 29.95 10.43 -2.97
CA GLY A 81 29.66 10.07 -4.36
C GLY A 81 30.58 10.82 -5.33
N ARG A 82 31.24 10.06 -6.21
CA ARG A 82 32.11 10.58 -7.27
C ARG A 82 31.23 11.02 -8.45
N ASN A 83 31.14 12.33 -8.68
CA ASN A 83 30.71 12.87 -9.98
C ASN A 83 31.83 12.62 -11.01
N LYS A 84 31.54 11.84 -12.06
CA LYS A 84 32.42 11.73 -13.23
C LYS A 84 32.09 12.87 -14.20
N THR A 85 33.04 13.76 -14.40
CA THR A 85 33.00 14.78 -15.46
C THR A 85 33.47 14.13 -16.77
N ILE A 86 32.58 14.01 -17.76
CA ILE A 86 32.94 13.65 -19.13
C ILE A 86 33.21 14.96 -19.88
N LEU A 87 34.43 15.15 -20.38
CA LEU A 87 34.83 16.29 -21.20
C LEU A 87 34.64 15.93 -22.67
N ASN A 88 33.99 16.80 -23.45
CA ASN A 88 33.95 16.70 -24.91
C ASN A 88 35.19 17.39 -25.51
N HIS A 89 35.61 16.97 -26.70
CA HIS A 89 36.87 17.38 -27.37
C HIS A 89 37.04 18.90 -27.66
N ASN A 90 36.03 19.75 -27.42
CA ASN A 90 36.09 21.19 -27.73
C ASN A 90 36.00 22.11 -26.50
N GLY A 91 36.26 21.63 -25.28
CA GLY A 91 36.48 22.50 -24.11
C GLY A 91 35.29 23.38 -23.67
N GLN A 92 34.11 23.20 -24.24
CA GLN A 92 32.90 23.92 -23.85
C GLN A 92 32.06 23.06 -22.91
N ALA A 93 31.93 23.52 -21.67
CA ALA A 93 31.07 22.93 -20.65
C ALA A 93 29.59 23.22 -20.98
N SER A 94 28.99 22.40 -21.84
CA SER A 94 27.54 22.36 -22.00
C SER A 94 26.92 21.73 -20.74
N ARG A 95 26.52 22.57 -19.79
CA ARG A 95 25.69 22.17 -18.63
C ARG A 95 24.25 21.94 -19.07
N ARG A 96 24.00 20.91 -19.88
CA ARG A 96 22.71 20.23 -19.85
C ARG A 96 22.85 19.08 -18.88
N ALA A 97 22.52 19.35 -17.62
CA ALA A 97 22.23 18.28 -16.68
C ALA A 97 21.04 17.51 -17.26
N VAL A 98 21.33 16.37 -17.88
CA VAL A 98 20.31 15.37 -18.17
C VAL A 98 19.93 14.83 -16.80
N TRP A 99 18.89 15.41 -16.20
CA TRP A 99 18.23 14.79 -15.07
C TRP A 99 17.66 13.48 -15.62
N VAL A 100 18.37 12.37 -15.37
CA VAL A 100 17.76 11.05 -15.51
C VAL A 100 16.71 11.01 -14.42
N LEU A 101 15.47 11.38 -14.79
CA LEU A 101 14.31 11.20 -13.94
C LEU A 101 14.30 9.73 -13.53
N LYS A 102 14.51 9.46 -12.25
CA LYS A 102 14.47 8.10 -11.73
C LYS A 102 13.05 7.58 -11.95
N SER A 103 12.90 6.59 -12.81
CA SER A 103 11.65 5.86 -12.99
C SER A 103 11.37 5.03 -11.74
N MET A 104 10.13 5.09 -11.26
CA MET A 104 9.70 4.30 -10.11
C MET A 104 8.96 3.03 -10.55
N LEU A 105 8.13 3.16 -11.60
CA LEU A 105 7.41 2.06 -12.21
C LEU A 105 7.54 2.14 -13.73
N GLU A 106 7.89 1.02 -14.35
CA GLU A 106 7.93 0.86 -15.81
C GLU A 106 7.06 -0.31 -16.22
N LEU A 107 6.19 -0.06 -17.19
CA LEU A 107 5.39 -1.05 -17.90
C LEU A 107 5.98 -1.18 -19.29
N ARG A 108 6.41 -2.39 -19.66
CA ARG A 108 6.99 -2.67 -20.98
C ARG A 108 6.19 -3.76 -21.67
N HIS A 109 5.52 -3.39 -22.76
CA HIS A 109 4.78 -4.31 -23.64
C HIS A 109 3.77 -5.20 -22.91
N ILE A 110 3.04 -4.64 -21.95
CA ILE A 110 2.12 -5.41 -21.09
C ILE A 110 0.90 -5.87 -21.88
N GLY A 111 0.73 -7.18 -21.97
CA GLY A 111 -0.47 -7.82 -22.50
C GLY A 111 -1.16 -8.71 -21.47
N LYS A 112 -2.50 -8.69 -21.45
CA LYS A 112 -3.32 -9.54 -20.57
C LYS A 112 -4.65 -9.91 -21.24
N ALA A 113 -4.98 -11.20 -21.21
CA ALA A 113 -6.26 -11.77 -21.62
C ALA A 113 -6.85 -12.65 -20.51
N TYR A 114 -8.17 -12.72 -20.44
CA TYR A 114 -8.87 -13.65 -19.56
C TYR A 114 -9.29 -14.93 -20.29
N ALA A 115 -9.62 -15.98 -19.52
CA ALA A 115 -9.91 -17.33 -20.03
C ALA A 115 -11.02 -17.42 -21.08
N ASN A 116 -11.88 -16.41 -21.17
CA ASN A 116 -12.89 -16.27 -22.23
C ASN A 116 -12.33 -15.73 -23.56
N GLY A 117 -11.01 -15.57 -23.68
CA GLY A 117 -10.33 -15.00 -24.85
C GLY A 117 -10.41 -13.48 -24.95
N ARG A 118 -11.04 -12.79 -23.98
CA ARG A 118 -11.13 -11.32 -23.98
C ARG A 118 -9.76 -10.74 -23.65
N GLN A 119 -9.14 -10.07 -24.63
CA GLN A 119 -8.00 -9.20 -24.37
C GLN A 119 -8.46 -7.98 -23.58
N VAL A 120 -7.74 -7.69 -22.50
CA VAL A 120 -8.00 -6.55 -21.61
C VAL A 120 -6.91 -5.50 -21.74
N LEU A 121 -5.66 -5.92 -21.87
CA LEU A 121 -4.53 -5.04 -22.15
C LEU A 121 -3.75 -5.59 -23.35
N THR A 122 -3.34 -4.70 -24.25
CA THR A 122 -2.63 -5.05 -25.48
C THR A 122 -1.44 -4.11 -25.64
N ASP A 123 -0.23 -4.66 -25.53
CA ASP A 123 1.06 -3.95 -25.75
C ASP A 123 1.23 -2.63 -24.98
N LEU A 124 0.73 -2.58 -23.74
CA LEU A 124 0.73 -1.35 -22.96
C LEU A 124 2.14 -1.07 -22.42
N SER A 125 2.69 0.07 -22.82
CA SER A 125 3.97 0.58 -22.33
C SER A 125 3.83 1.97 -21.74
N TYR A 126 4.32 2.17 -20.51
CA TYR A 126 4.27 3.47 -19.84
C TYR A 126 5.31 3.56 -18.72
N THR A 127 5.85 4.75 -18.48
CA THR A 127 6.82 5.00 -17.39
C THR A 127 6.28 6.06 -16.43
N PHE A 128 6.26 5.73 -15.14
CA PHE A 128 5.87 6.63 -14.06
C PHE A 128 7.13 7.15 -13.34
N ALA A 129 7.18 8.45 -13.11
CA ALA A 129 8.30 9.08 -12.42
C ALA A 129 8.22 8.84 -10.91
N ALA A 130 9.37 8.78 -10.24
CA ALA A 130 9.40 8.73 -8.78
C ALA A 130 8.78 9.99 -8.14
N GLY A 131 7.96 9.79 -7.12
CA GLY A 131 7.30 10.88 -6.37
C GLY A 131 6.04 11.44 -7.05
N GLU A 132 5.63 10.84 -8.17
CA GLU A 132 4.50 11.27 -8.98
C GLU A 132 3.19 10.70 -8.44
N TYR A 133 2.16 11.54 -8.32
CA TYR A 133 0.79 11.10 -8.03
C TYR A 133 -0.05 11.20 -9.30
N VAL A 134 -0.46 10.05 -9.84
CA VAL A 134 -1.15 9.93 -11.13
C VAL A 134 -2.57 9.39 -10.94
N ALA A 135 -3.54 10.01 -11.60
CA ALA A 135 -4.87 9.47 -11.77
C ALA A 135 -5.00 8.78 -13.14
N ILE A 136 -5.58 7.58 -13.16
CA ILE A 136 -5.90 6.83 -14.38
C ILE A 136 -7.43 6.75 -14.49
N MET A 137 -7.96 7.41 -15.50
CA MET A 137 -9.36 7.38 -15.88
C MET A 137 -9.59 6.44 -17.07
N GLY A 138 -10.85 6.14 -17.37
CA GLY A 138 -11.22 5.32 -18.54
C GLY A 138 -12.57 4.66 -18.34
N GLU A 139 -13.15 4.15 -19.43
CA GLU A 139 -14.47 3.52 -19.41
C GLU A 139 -14.55 2.31 -18.47
N SER A 140 -15.76 1.96 -18.05
CA SER A 140 -15.98 0.75 -17.25
C SER A 140 -15.56 -0.49 -18.05
N GLY A 141 -14.78 -1.38 -17.44
CA GLY A 141 -14.33 -2.62 -18.08
C GLY A 141 -13.18 -2.48 -19.10
N VAL A 142 -12.54 -1.31 -19.22
CA VAL A 142 -11.34 -1.13 -20.08
C VAL A 142 -10.08 -1.78 -19.50
N GLY A 143 -10.11 -2.24 -18.24
CA GLY A 143 -8.98 -2.96 -17.63
C GLY A 143 -8.21 -2.21 -16.54
N LYS A 144 -8.76 -1.12 -15.97
CA LYS A 144 -8.09 -0.32 -14.94
C LYS A 144 -7.72 -1.12 -13.69
N SER A 145 -8.67 -1.87 -13.13
CA SER A 145 -8.41 -2.76 -11.97
C SER A 145 -7.46 -3.90 -12.33
N THR A 146 -7.53 -4.43 -13.56
CA THR A 146 -6.58 -5.42 -14.06
C THR A 146 -5.17 -4.85 -14.09
N LEU A 147 -4.99 -3.65 -14.64
CA LEU A 147 -3.71 -2.95 -14.67
C LEU A 147 -3.15 -2.73 -13.25
N LEU A 148 -3.97 -2.26 -12.30
CA LEU A 148 -3.55 -2.12 -10.90
C LEU A 148 -3.11 -3.46 -10.29
N ASN A 149 -3.85 -4.54 -10.52
CA ASN A 149 -3.50 -5.87 -10.01
C ASN A 149 -2.19 -6.42 -10.62
N LEU A 150 -1.91 -6.12 -11.88
CA LEU A 150 -0.65 -6.47 -12.52
C LEU A 150 0.52 -5.69 -11.92
N ILE A 151 0.37 -4.36 -11.76
CA ILE A 151 1.39 -3.50 -11.11
C ILE A 151 1.66 -3.98 -9.69
N ALA A 152 0.61 -4.42 -9.00
CA ALA A 152 0.69 -4.93 -7.64
C ALA A 152 1.44 -6.26 -7.50
N GLY A 153 1.66 -6.98 -8.60
CA GLY A 153 2.13 -8.36 -8.58
C GLY A 153 1.11 -9.33 -7.95
N LEU A 154 -0.19 -9.00 -8.01
CA LEU A 154 -1.29 -9.89 -7.59
C LEU A 154 -1.76 -10.81 -8.72
N ASP A 155 -1.49 -10.39 -9.95
CA ASP A 155 -1.66 -11.16 -11.18
C ASP A 155 -0.39 -10.97 -12.03
N ALA A 156 -0.16 -11.88 -12.96
CA ALA A 156 0.99 -11.82 -13.87
C ALA A 156 0.52 -11.40 -15.28
N PRO A 157 1.28 -10.55 -15.99
CA PRO A 157 0.98 -10.26 -17.38
C PRO A 157 1.25 -11.50 -18.23
N ASP A 158 0.50 -11.68 -19.31
CA ASP A 158 0.71 -12.79 -20.24
C ASP A 158 1.92 -12.53 -21.14
N THR A 159 2.22 -11.25 -21.39
CA THR A 159 3.38 -10.76 -22.16
C THR A 159 3.90 -9.45 -21.56
N GLY A 160 5.18 -9.16 -21.78
CA GLY A 160 5.84 -7.96 -21.27
C GLY A 160 6.41 -8.11 -19.86
N GLU A 161 6.90 -7.00 -19.31
CA GLU A 161 7.51 -6.96 -17.97
C GLU A 161 7.16 -5.68 -17.21
N ILE A 162 7.03 -5.82 -15.89
CA ILE A 162 6.79 -4.72 -14.95
C ILE A 162 8.03 -4.57 -14.09
N LEU A 163 8.62 -3.37 -14.08
CA LEU A 163 9.79 -3.05 -13.28
C LEU A 163 9.45 -2.01 -12.22
N ILE A 164 9.93 -2.24 -11.00
CA ILE A 164 9.78 -1.31 -9.88
C ILE A 164 11.16 -0.98 -9.34
N ASP A 165 11.49 0.31 -9.31
CA ASP A 165 12.86 0.80 -9.05
C ASP A 165 13.92 0.07 -9.92
N GLY A 166 13.55 -0.26 -11.17
CA GLY A 166 14.41 -0.98 -12.12
C GLY A 166 14.50 -2.50 -11.90
N ILE A 167 13.77 -3.06 -10.92
CA ILE A 167 13.73 -4.51 -10.64
C ILE A 167 12.48 -5.11 -11.26
N ALA A 168 12.64 -6.09 -12.15
CA ALA A 168 11.52 -6.81 -12.75
C ALA A 168 10.81 -7.67 -11.70
N ILE A 169 9.49 -7.47 -11.52
CA ILE A 169 8.69 -8.21 -10.53
C ILE A 169 8.74 -9.72 -10.81
N ALA A 170 8.70 -10.11 -12.08
CA ALA A 170 8.73 -11.51 -12.51
C ALA A 170 10.04 -12.24 -12.15
N SER A 171 11.11 -11.51 -11.83
CA SER A 171 12.39 -12.09 -11.42
C SER A 171 12.46 -12.44 -9.93
N LEU A 172 11.47 -11.98 -9.15
CA LEU A 172 11.41 -12.21 -7.71
C LEU A 172 10.80 -13.58 -7.42
N ASP A 173 11.41 -14.30 -6.48
CA ASP A 173 10.74 -15.45 -5.87
C ASP A 173 9.53 -15.01 -5.03
N ASP A 174 8.67 -15.96 -4.66
CA ASP A 174 7.45 -15.67 -3.90
C ASP A 174 7.75 -14.88 -2.63
N ASP A 175 8.79 -15.24 -1.88
CA ASP A 175 9.16 -14.60 -0.62
C ASP A 175 9.73 -13.17 -0.83
N ALA A 176 10.43 -12.91 -1.92
CA ALA A 176 10.91 -11.58 -2.29
C ALA A 176 9.76 -10.70 -2.77
N ALA A 177 8.87 -11.22 -3.61
CA ALA A 177 7.65 -10.53 -4.02
C ALA A 177 6.73 -10.22 -2.81
N THR A 178 6.69 -11.11 -1.82
CA THR A 178 6.02 -10.91 -0.53
C THR A 178 6.58 -9.70 0.22
N ARG A 179 7.91 -9.69 0.40
CA ARG A 179 8.60 -8.63 1.14
C ARG A 179 8.43 -7.29 0.43
N LEU A 180 8.50 -7.29 -0.90
CA LEU A 180 8.25 -6.10 -1.72
C LEU A 180 6.86 -5.54 -1.45
N ARG A 181 5.79 -6.32 -1.67
CA ARG A 181 4.41 -5.86 -1.46
C ARG A 181 4.18 -5.37 -0.04
N ARG A 182 4.66 -6.13 0.95
CA ARG A 182 4.46 -5.82 2.36
C ARG A 182 5.13 -4.51 2.79
N LYS A 183 6.30 -4.19 2.25
CA LYS A 183 7.11 -3.06 2.70
C LYS A 183 6.93 -1.82 1.82
N GLU A 184 6.85 -2.04 0.52
CA GLU A 184 6.94 -0.98 -0.48
C GLU A 184 5.58 -0.53 -0.98
N PHE A 185 4.52 -1.37 -0.90
CA PHE A 185 3.21 -1.06 -1.49
C PHE A 185 2.13 -0.81 -0.43
N GLY A 186 1.26 0.17 -0.70
CA GLY A 186 -0.01 0.38 -0.02
C GLY A 186 -1.15 0.18 -0.99
N PHE A 187 -2.15 -0.61 -0.60
CA PHE A 187 -3.28 -0.95 -1.46
C PHE A 187 -4.62 -0.52 -0.89
N VAL A 188 -5.37 0.23 -1.69
CA VAL A 188 -6.78 0.52 -1.46
C VAL A 188 -7.59 -0.21 -2.53
N PHE A 189 -8.27 -1.28 -2.10
CA PHE A 189 -9.14 -2.06 -3.00
C PHE A 189 -10.55 -1.50 -2.98
N GLN A 190 -11.24 -1.59 -4.13
CA GLN A 190 -12.65 -1.23 -4.26
C GLN A 190 -13.56 -1.99 -3.27
N ALA A 191 -13.26 -3.26 -2.98
CA ALA A 191 -14.00 -4.10 -2.03
C ALA A 191 -13.50 -4.00 -0.57
N PHE A 192 -12.60 -3.05 -0.28
CA PHE A 192 -11.96 -2.75 1.02
C PHE A 192 -11.12 -3.88 1.66
N HIS A 193 -11.52 -5.14 1.53
CA HIS A 193 -10.88 -6.32 2.11
C HIS A 193 -10.55 -6.16 3.61
N ILE A 194 -11.47 -5.60 4.39
CA ILE A 194 -11.34 -5.50 5.86
C ILE A 194 -11.50 -6.88 6.49
N LEU A 195 -10.60 -7.24 7.39
CA LEU A 195 -10.64 -8.52 8.09
C LEU A 195 -11.71 -8.46 9.20
N PRO A 196 -12.79 -9.24 9.11
CA PRO A 196 -13.98 -9.06 9.97
C PRO A 196 -13.76 -9.48 11.43
N HIS A 197 -12.74 -10.30 11.68
CA HIS A 197 -12.39 -10.79 13.01
C HIS A 197 -11.37 -9.90 13.74
N LEU A 198 -10.88 -8.86 13.07
CA LEU A 198 -9.95 -7.90 13.65
C LEU A 198 -10.69 -6.60 13.97
N THR A 199 -10.25 -5.92 15.04
CA THR A 199 -10.69 -4.55 15.31
C THR A 199 -10.19 -3.59 14.23
N LEU A 200 -10.67 -2.34 14.22
CA LEU A 200 -10.19 -1.33 13.28
C LEU A 200 -8.71 -1.05 13.48
N SER A 201 -8.27 -0.88 14.73
CA SER A 201 -6.86 -0.69 15.05
C SER A 201 -6.01 -1.87 14.58
N GLN A 202 -6.49 -3.10 14.76
CA GLN A 202 -5.75 -4.29 14.29
C GLN A 202 -5.69 -4.37 12.76
N ASN A 203 -6.78 -4.01 12.06
CA ASN A 203 -6.78 -3.93 10.59
C ASN A 203 -5.74 -2.91 10.09
N ILE A 204 -5.72 -1.72 10.68
CA ILE A 204 -4.80 -0.65 10.31
C ILE A 204 -3.35 -1.00 10.70
N ALA A 205 -3.12 -1.54 11.90
CA ALA A 205 -1.77 -1.87 12.36
C ALA A 205 -1.12 -3.06 11.62
N LEU A 206 -1.91 -3.88 10.90
CA LEU A 206 -1.45 -5.14 10.32
C LEU A 206 -0.17 -5.00 9.46
N PRO A 207 -0.04 -4.04 8.52
CA PRO A 207 1.20 -3.86 7.75
C PRO A 207 2.42 -3.54 8.60
N LEU A 208 2.25 -2.76 9.67
CA LEU A 208 3.34 -2.40 10.59
C LEU A 208 3.83 -3.63 11.35
N LEU A 209 2.90 -4.44 11.88
CA LEU A 209 3.22 -5.66 12.62
C LEU A 209 3.90 -6.69 11.73
N LEU A 210 3.43 -6.86 10.49
CA LEU A 210 4.05 -7.75 9.52
C LEU A 210 5.45 -7.28 9.11
N ASN A 211 5.71 -5.97 9.17
CA ASN A 211 7.04 -5.37 8.99
C ASN A 211 7.88 -5.34 10.29
N SER A 212 7.44 -6.04 11.34
CA SER A 212 8.15 -6.16 12.61
C SER A 212 8.39 -4.82 13.33
N VAL A 213 7.51 -3.84 13.11
CA VAL A 213 7.52 -2.59 13.90
C VAL A 213 7.11 -2.93 15.34
N PRO A 214 7.80 -2.39 16.37
CA PRO A 214 7.41 -2.58 17.77
C PRO A 214 5.94 -2.22 18.01
N VAL A 215 5.24 -3.01 18.81
CA VAL A 215 3.78 -2.91 19.00
C VAL A 215 3.39 -1.51 19.47
N GLU A 216 4.14 -0.94 20.41
CA GLU A 216 3.86 0.38 20.97
C GLU A 216 3.89 1.46 19.88
N ARG A 217 4.92 1.44 19.03
CA ARG A 217 5.04 2.37 17.89
C ARG A 217 3.98 2.12 16.82
N ALA A 218 3.61 0.84 16.62
CA ALA A 218 2.60 0.49 15.65
C ALA A 218 1.22 1.01 16.07
N MET A 219 0.90 0.92 17.37
CA MET A 219 -0.35 1.41 17.93
C MET A 219 -0.41 2.94 17.92
N GLU A 220 0.66 3.63 18.34
CA GLU A 220 0.73 5.10 18.29
C GLU A 220 0.43 5.63 16.88
N ARG A 221 1.06 5.03 15.87
CA ARG A 221 0.85 5.43 14.47
C ARG A 221 -0.52 5.04 13.93
N THR A 222 -1.09 3.95 14.43
CA THR A 222 -2.45 3.52 14.09
C THR A 222 -3.48 4.50 14.63
N GLU A 223 -3.31 4.98 15.86
CA GLU A 223 -4.17 6.01 16.45
C GLU A 223 -4.09 7.32 15.67
N GLN A 224 -2.88 7.78 15.34
CA GLN A 224 -2.69 8.95 14.47
C GLN A 224 -3.41 8.82 13.13
N MET A 225 -3.37 7.62 12.53
CA MET A 225 -4.04 7.37 11.25
C MET A 225 -5.56 7.26 11.39
N LEU A 226 -6.08 6.68 12.48
CA LEU A 226 -7.51 6.69 12.80
C LEU A 226 -8.04 8.11 12.93
N ASP A 227 -7.26 8.99 13.58
CA ASP A 227 -7.61 10.40 13.73
C ASP A 227 -7.58 11.12 12.40
N ALA A 228 -6.53 10.90 11.59
CA ALA A 228 -6.38 11.49 10.27
C ALA A 228 -7.53 11.12 9.31
N VAL A 229 -8.08 9.91 9.42
CA VAL A 229 -9.26 9.50 8.64
C VAL A 229 -10.58 9.81 9.34
N GLY A 230 -10.60 10.54 10.46
CA GLY A 230 -11.84 10.96 11.14
C GLY A 230 -12.59 9.82 11.82
N LEU A 231 -11.88 8.81 12.33
CA LEU A 231 -12.40 7.66 13.09
C LEU A 231 -11.82 7.60 14.51
N HIS A 232 -11.49 8.74 15.09
CA HIS A 232 -10.99 8.87 16.46
C HIS A 232 -11.88 8.10 17.45
N GLY A 233 -11.24 7.38 18.38
CA GLY A 233 -11.95 6.60 19.42
C GLY A 233 -12.69 5.35 18.93
N ARG A 234 -12.66 5.02 17.63
CA ARG A 234 -13.34 3.83 17.08
C ARG A 234 -12.45 2.59 16.95
N GLY A 235 -11.21 2.65 17.46
CA GLY A 235 -10.19 1.61 17.28
C GLY A 235 -10.63 0.19 17.66
N ASP A 236 -11.44 0.05 18.71
CA ASP A 236 -11.93 -1.22 19.24
C ASP A 236 -13.19 -1.77 18.54
N HIS A 237 -13.75 -1.02 17.57
CA HIS A 237 -14.88 -1.49 16.80
C HIS A 237 -14.48 -2.58 15.78
N PHE A 238 -15.46 -3.39 15.38
CA PHE A 238 -15.33 -4.38 14.32
C PHE A 238 -16.02 -3.90 13.04
N SER A 239 -15.62 -4.44 11.89
CA SER A 239 -16.13 -4.03 10.56
C SER A 239 -17.66 -4.01 10.44
N ARG A 240 -18.35 -4.95 11.08
CA ARG A 240 -19.82 -5.05 11.10
C ARG A 240 -20.53 -3.86 11.78
N GLN A 241 -19.79 -3.00 12.47
CA GLN A 241 -20.32 -1.82 13.16
C GLN A 241 -20.14 -0.53 12.35
N LEU A 242 -19.57 -0.63 11.13
CA LEU A 242 -19.19 0.50 10.31
C LEU A 242 -20.07 0.61 9.06
N SER A 243 -20.26 1.84 8.60
CA SER A 243 -20.81 2.10 7.26
C SER A 243 -19.79 1.76 6.16
N GLY A 244 -20.25 1.65 4.91
CA GLY A 244 -19.36 1.41 3.76
C GLY A 244 -18.28 2.49 3.61
N GLY A 245 -18.62 3.76 3.80
CA GLY A 245 -17.66 4.86 3.76
C GLY A 245 -16.65 4.82 4.91
N GLU A 246 -17.07 4.41 6.11
CA GLU A 246 -16.14 4.19 7.23
C GLU A 246 -15.18 3.03 6.95
N LEU A 247 -15.66 1.92 6.37
CA LEU A 247 -14.81 0.80 5.97
C LEU A 247 -13.79 1.20 4.90
N GLN A 248 -14.20 2.05 3.95
CA GLN A 248 -13.32 2.62 2.94
C GLN A 248 -12.19 3.45 3.58
N ARG A 249 -12.53 4.32 4.54
CA ARG A 249 -11.55 5.10 5.31
C ARG A 249 -10.57 4.23 6.09
N VAL A 250 -11.03 3.12 6.68
CA VAL A 250 -10.16 2.13 7.34
C VAL A 250 -9.22 1.45 6.34
N ALA A 251 -9.70 1.11 5.14
CA ALA A 251 -8.86 0.52 4.09
C ALA A 251 -7.75 1.49 3.64
N ILE A 252 -8.07 2.77 3.50
CA ILE A 252 -7.11 3.84 3.17
C ILE A 252 -6.10 4.03 4.29
N ALA A 253 -6.56 4.13 5.54
CA ALA A 253 -5.69 4.19 6.70
C ALA A 253 -4.69 3.03 6.70
N ARG A 254 -5.16 1.79 6.52
CA ARG A 254 -4.31 0.60 6.44
C ARG A 254 -3.29 0.66 5.30
N ALA A 255 -3.66 1.22 4.15
CA ALA A 255 -2.75 1.34 3.01
C ALA A 255 -1.61 2.34 3.26
N LEU A 256 -1.88 3.42 4.00
CA LEU A 256 -0.94 4.53 4.22
C LEU A 256 -0.09 4.35 5.49
N VAL A 257 -0.60 3.61 6.48
CA VAL A 257 -0.04 3.56 7.82
C VAL A 257 1.44 3.16 7.87
N HIS A 258 1.94 2.31 6.98
CA HIS A 258 3.36 1.88 6.96
C HIS A 258 4.26 2.78 6.10
N ARG A 259 3.74 3.88 5.53
CA ARG A 259 4.46 4.80 4.62
C ARG A 259 5.11 4.06 3.45
N PRO A 260 4.30 3.42 2.59
CA PRO A 260 4.81 2.73 1.40
C PRO A 260 5.45 3.70 0.40
N ASN A 261 6.32 3.18 -0.46
CA ASN A 261 6.93 3.90 -1.57
C ASN A 261 6.01 3.98 -2.81
N LEU A 262 5.02 3.08 -2.91
CA LEU A 262 3.98 3.08 -3.94
C LEU A 262 2.59 2.91 -3.31
N ILE A 263 1.68 3.83 -3.60
CA ILE A 263 0.27 3.70 -3.23
C ILE A 263 -0.51 3.36 -4.49
N LEU A 264 -1.28 2.28 -4.45
CA LEU A 264 -2.16 1.82 -5.52
C LEU A 264 -3.60 1.86 -5.00
N ALA A 265 -4.44 2.67 -5.62
CA ALA A 265 -5.81 2.91 -5.15
C ALA A 265 -6.83 2.70 -6.27
N ASP A 266 -7.74 1.75 -6.06
CA ASP A 266 -8.85 1.46 -6.98
C ASP A 266 -10.15 2.05 -6.42
N GLU A 267 -10.62 3.15 -7.03
CA GLU A 267 -11.84 3.89 -6.63
C GLU A 267 -11.88 4.26 -5.13
N PRO A 268 -10.85 4.95 -4.59
CA PRO A 268 -10.70 5.19 -3.15
C PRO A 268 -11.76 6.11 -2.53
N THR A 269 -12.63 6.74 -3.32
CA THR A 269 -13.70 7.63 -2.83
C THR A 269 -15.11 7.17 -3.22
N GLY A 270 -15.28 5.99 -3.83
CA GLY A 270 -16.56 5.57 -4.41
C GLY A 270 -17.75 5.45 -3.43
N ASN A 271 -17.51 5.29 -2.12
CA ASN A 271 -18.57 5.17 -1.11
C ASN A 271 -18.54 6.30 -0.07
N LEU A 272 -17.91 7.43 -0.40
CA LEU A 272 -17.80 8.60 0.47
C LEU A 272 -18.72 9.72 -0.02
N ASP A 273 -19.28 10.48 0.90
CA ASP A 273 -19.90 11.77 0.58
C ASP A 273 -18.83 12.75 0.03
N PRO A 274 -19.23 13.78 -0.75
CA PRO A 274 -18.28 14.66 -1.42
C PRO A 274 -17.26 15.34 -0.50
N ASP A 275 -17.68 15.79 0.68
CA ASP A 275 -16.81 16.49 1.63
C ASP A 275 -15.79 15.52 2.22
N THR A 276 -16.23 14.36 2.70
CA THR A 276 -15.35 13.30 3.19
C THR A 276 -14.41 12.77 2.10
N ALA A 277 -14.88 12.66 0.86
CA ALA A 277 -14.04 12.27 -0.27
C ALA A 277 -12.89 13.27 -0.50
N GLN A 278 -13.18 14.58 -0.45
CA GLN A 278 -12.16 15.62 -0.59
C GLN A 278 -11.14 15.58 0.55
N ASP A 279 -11.58 15.38 1.79
CA ASP A 279 -10.69 15.26 2.95
C ASP A 279 -9.73 14.08 2.80
N ILE A 280 -10.25 12.94 2.38
CA ILE A 280 -9.48 11.71 2.18
C ILE A 280 -8.50 11.83 1.02
N LEU A 281 -8.89 12.45 -0.10
CA LEU A 281 -7.97 12.70 -1.21
C LEU A 281 -6.85 13.65 -0.83
N ARG A 282 -7.16 14.70 -0.04
CA ARG A 282 -6.15 15.61 0.51
C ARG A 282 -5.19 14.88 1.45
N LEU A 283 -5.71 14.02 2.32
CA LEU A 283 -4.87 13.18 3.19
C LEU A 283 -3.95 12.26 2.37
N MET A 284 -4.49 11.54 1.40
CA MET A 284 -3.70 10.66 0.54
C MET A 284 -2.58 11.43 -0.18
N ARG A 285 -2.91 12.57 -0.79
CA ARG A 285 -1.89 13.41 -1.45
C ARG A 285 -0.84 13.89 -0.46
N ALA A 286 -1.24 14.36 0.72
CA ALA A 286 -0.32 14.84 1.75
C ALA A 286 0.64 13.73 2.20
N GLU A 287 0.14 12.52 2.47
CA GLU A 287 0.96 11.37 2.84
C GLU A 287 1.90 10.95 1.71
N ILE A 288 1.41 10.85 0.47
CA ILE A 288 2.23 10.50 -0.70
C ILE A 288 3.41 11.50 -0.82
N LYS A 289 3.12 12.80 -0.74
CA LYS A 289 4.13 13.86 -0.89
C LYS A 289 5.09 13.93 0.30
N ALA A 290 4.60 13.82 1.53
CA ALA A 290 5.43 13.84 2.73
C ALA A 290 6.44 12.68 2.77
N ASN A 291 6.08 11.53 2.20
CA ASN A 291 6.92 10.34 2.17
C ASN A 291 7.82 10.27 0.93
N GLY A 292 7.67 11.18 -0.04
CA GLY A 292 8.33 11.07 -1.35
C GLY A 292 7.91 9.83 -2.13
N ALA A 293 6.73 9.28 -1.80
CA ALA A 293 6.18 8.10 -2.43
C ALA A 293 5.55 8.45 -3.79
N SER A 294 5.34 7.43 -4.61
CA SER A 294 4.55 7.54 -5.84
C SER A 294 3.14 7.01 -5.58
N GLY A 295 2.15 7.54 -6.30
CA GLY A 295 0.76 7.11 -6.16
C GLY A 295 0.09 6.92 -7.51
N ILE A 296 -0.67 5.84 -7.65
CA ILE A 296 -1.54 5.60 -8.81
C ILE A 296 -2.95 5.39 -8.29
N MET A 297 -3.86 6.25 -8.72
CA MET A 297 -5.27 6.17 -8.40
C MET A 297 -6.06 5.88 -9.67
N VAL A 298 -6.81 4.79 -9.68
CA VAL A 298 -7.84 4.55 -10.69
C VAL A 298 -9.14 5.17 -10.21
N THR A 299 -9.78 5.98 -11.05
CA THR A 299 -11.09 6.54 -10.73
C THR A 299 -11.90 6.93 -11.97
N HIS A 300 -13.23 6.93 -11.83
CA HIS A 300 -14.15 7.58 -12.76
C HIS A 300 -14.54 9.01 -12.33
N SER A 301 -14.17 9.45 -11.12
CA SER A 301 -14.49 10.78 -10.62
C SER A 301 -13.50 11.83 -11.12
N HIS A 302 -14.00 12.82 -11.85
CA HIS A 302 -13.19 13.96 -12.28
C HIS A 302 -12.68 14.79 -11.11
N ALA A 303 -13.47 14.94 -10.05
CA ALA A 303 -13.05 15.65 -8.84
C ALA A 303 -11.88 14.93 -8.16
N ALA A 304 -11.91 13.59 -8.11
CA ALA A 304 -10.79 12.81 -7.59
C ALA A 304 -9.56 12.93 -8.49
N ALA A 305 -9.73 12.75 -9.80
CA ALA A 305 -8.63 12.84 -10.76
C ALA A 305 -7.93 14.21 -10.74
N ALA A 306 -8.67 15.30 -10.52
CA ALA A 306 -8.12 16.65 -10.42
C ALA A 306 -7.17 16.87 -9.22
N THR A 307 -7.17 15.97 -8.23
CA THR A 307 -6.22 16.02 -7.10
C THR A 307 -4.84 15.47 -7.44
N ALA A 308 -4.72 14.72 -8.53
CA ALA A 308 -3.46 14.14 -8.99
C ALA A 308 -2.56 15.18 -9.67
N ASP A 309 -1.27 14.91 -9.74
CA ASP A 309 -0.32 15.76 -10.47
C ASP A 309 -0.50 15.59 -11.99
N ARG A 310 -0.95 14.41 -12.43
CA ARG A 310 -1.27 14.09 -13.83
C ARG A 310 -2.49 13.19 -13.93
N VAL A 311 -3.20 13.34 -15.03
CA VAL A 311 -4.34 12.48 -15.40
C VAL A 311 -4.00 11.76 -16.71
N LEU A 312 -4.14 10.44 -16.68
CA LEU A 312 -4.03 9.56 -17.83
C LEU A 312 -5.39 8.95 -18.13
N VAL A 313 -5.62 8.61 -19.39
CA VAL A 313 -6.78 7.84 -19.84
C VAL A 313 -6.29 6.49 -20.33
N LEU A 314 -6.83 5.42 -19.74
CA LEU A 314 -6.68 4.06 -20.25
C LEU A 314 -7.70 3.83 -21.35
N ALA A 315 -7.19 3.65 -22.56
CA ALA A 315 -7.94 3.26 -23.76
C ALA A 315 -7.49 1.86 -24.22
N LYS A 316 -8.15 1.34 -25.27
CA LYS A 316 -7.84 0.00 -25.81
C LYS A 316 -6.41 -0.13 -26.34
N ASP A 317 -5.85 0.97 -26.81
CA ASP A 317 -4.52 1.07 -27.41
C ASP A 317 -3.42 1.48 -26.41
N GLY A 318 -3.77 1.81 -25.16
CA GLY A 318 -2.79 2.08 -24.10
C GLY A 318 -3.17 3.20 -23.13
N LEU A 319 -2.15 3.71 -22.43
CA LEU A 319 -2.26 4.85 -21.51
C LEU A 319 -1.86 6.14 -22.20
N HIS A 320 -2.77 7.11 -22.23
CA HIS A 320 -2.55 8.40 -22.87
C HIS A 320 -2.67 9.55 -21.88
N PRO A 321 -1.75 10.53 -21.88
CA PRO A 321 -1.96 11.78 -21.15
C PRO A 321 -3.19 12.51 -21.68
N VAL A 322 -3.98 13.12 -20.79
CA VAL A 322 -5.03 14.06 -21.23
C VAL A 322 -4.34 15.30 -21.80
N ALA A 323 -4.53 15.57 -23.09
CA ALA A 323 -3.87 16.68 -23.77
C ALA A 323 -4.57 18.02 -23.47
N SER A 324 -3.99 18.80 -22.55
CA SER A 324 -4.27 20.23 -22.25
C SER A 324 -5.74 20.61 -21.91
N GLU A 325 -5.90 21.79 -21.33
CA GLU A 325 -7.08 22.28 -20.60
C GLU A 325 -8.42 22.13 -21.34
N ASP A 326 -8.44 22.15 -22.68
CA ASP A 326 -9.66 22.06 -23.49
C ASP A 326 -10.35 20.68 -23.44
N GLN A 327 -9.61 19.58 -23.30
CA GLN A 327 -10.22 18.26 -23.09
C GLN A 327 -10.64 18.06 -21.63
N ALA A 328 -9.89 18.60 -20.68
CA ALA A 328 -10.30 18.64 -19.28
C ALA A 328 -11.62 19.43 -19.11
N ASP A 329 -11.82 20.50 -19.88
CA ASP A 329 -13.08 21.24 -19.94
C ASP A 329 -14.18 20.49 -20.70
N SER A 330 -13.90 19.74 -21.77
CA SER A 330 -14.91 18.88 -22.39
C SER A 330 -15.44 17.79 -21.43
N TYR A 331 -14.57 17.30 -20.53
CA TYR A 331 -14.93 16.41 -19.43
C TYR A 331 -15.60 17.14 -18.24
N ARG A 332 -15.32 18.43 -17.99
CA ARG A 332 -16.03 19.27 -17.01
C ARG A 332 -17.42 19.72 -17.50
N THR A 333 -17.59 19.96 -18.80
CA THR A 333 -18.81 20.54 -19.38
C THR A 333 -19.91 19.49 -19.62
N ALA A 334 -19.55 18.20 -19.67
CA ALA A 334 -20.50 17.09 -19.81
C ALA A 334 -21.46 16.89 -18.60
N GLN A 335 -21.38 17.73 -17.56
CA GLN A 335 -22.22 17.67 -16.34
C GLN A 335 -22.89 19.01 -16.00
N GLY A 336 -22.96 19.95 -16.94
CA GLY A 336 -23.60 21.26 -16.75
C GLY A 336 -25.08 21.36 -17.14
N THR A 337 -25.72 20.27 -17.56
CA THR A 337 -27.17 20.23 -17.89
C THR A 337 -27.69 18.82 -17.69
N GLY A 338 -28.51 18.65 -16.66
CA GLY A 338 -29.20 17.41 -16.31
C GLY A 338 -29.86 17.56 -14.95
#